data_AF-A0A415UE10-F1
#
_entry.id   AF-A0A415UE10-F1
#
_cell.length_a   1.000
_cell.length_b   1.000
_cell.length_c   1.000
_cell.angle_alpha   90.00
_cell.angle_beta   90.00
_cell.angle_gamma   90.00
#
_symmetry.space_group_name_H-M   'P 1'
#
loop_
_entity.id
_entity.type
_entity.pdbx_description
1 polymer ?
#
loop_
_entity_poly.entity_id
_entity_poly.type
_entity_poly.pdbx_seq_one_letter_code
_entity_poly.pdbx_strand_id
1 'polypeptide(L)'
;MLDTEMSTVEDIREDLARNDKGNTCQTISNCMTVFQRDPVLKGAIRKNELSGKIDIVGNLGWQRTSSSLTDTDVYQIHWYLEKNYGLKNDRTL
;
A
#
# COMPACT_ATOMS: atom_id res chain seq x y z
N MET A 1 -2.55 10.50 24.34
CA MET A 1 -2.30 10.40 22.89
C MET A 1 -3.25 9.32 22.41
N LEU A 2 -4.19 9.64 21.51
CA LEU A 2 -5.16 8.65 21.06
C LEU A 2 -4.40 7.58 20.28
N ASP A 3 -4.33 6.39 20.86
CA ASP A 3 -3.94 5.17 20.18
C ASP A 3 -4.76 5.11 18.89
N THR A 4 -4.12 5.44 17.77
CA THR A 4 -4.75 5.21 16.47
C THR A 4 -4.87 3.71 16.38
N GLU A 5 -6.06 3.16 16.65
CA GLU A 5 -6.35 1.75 16.47
C GLU A 5 -5.77 1.33 15.12
N MET A 6 -4.74 0.49 15.17
CA MET A 6 -4.16 -0.07 13.96
C MET A 6 -5.21 -1.02 13.42
N SER A 7 -5.92 -0.60 12.37
CA SER A 7 -6.86 -1.48 11.68
C SER A 7 -6.12 -2.71 11.20
N THR A 8 -6.70 -3.89 11.42
CA THR A 8 -6.15 -5.12 10.88
C THR A 8 -6.28 -5.15 9.36
N VAL A 9 -5.55 -6.06 8.70
CA VAL A 9 -5.66 -6.25 7.26
C VAL A 9 -7.10 -6.61 6.88
N GLU A 10 -7.76 -7.39 7.73
CA GLU A 10 -9.16 -7.82 7.61
C GLU A 10 -10.11 -6.61 7.67
N ASP A 11 -9.99 -5.76 8.70
CA ASP A 11 -10.85 -4.57 8.85
C ASP A 11 -10.72 -3.65 7.63
N ILE A 12 -9.49 -3.41 7.18
CA ILE A 12 -9.23 -2.57 6.02
C ILE A 12 -9.85 -3.18 4.77
N ARG A 13 -9.75 -4.50 4.59
CA ARG A 13 -10.26 -5.23 3.42
C ARG A 13 -11.79 -5.21 3.34
N GLU A 14 -12.49 -5.22 4.46
CA GLU A 14 -13.95 -5.09 4.50
C GLU A 14 -14.42 -3.71 4.03
N ASP A 15 -13.64 -2.67 4.33
CA ASP A 15 -13.95 -1.29 3.97
C ASP A 15 -13.58 -0.92 2.53
N LEU A 16 -12.90 -1.79 1.78
CA LEU A 16 -12.53 -1.51 0.39
C LEU A 16 -13.74 -1.56 -0.54
N ALA A 17 -13.84 -0.55 -1.40
CA ALA A 17 -14.89 -0.49 -2.40
C ALA A 17 -14.78 -1.66 -3.38
N ARG A 18 -15.92 -2.31 -3.65
CA ARG A 18 -16.06 -3.43 -4.59
C ARG A 18 -16.86 -2.98 -5.81
N ASN A 19 -16.60 -3.62 -6.94
CA ASN A 19 -17.44 -3.45 -8.12
C ASN A 19 -18.75 -4.24 -8.00
N ASP A 20 -19.62 -4.09 -8.99
CA ASP A 20 -20.92 -4.77 -9.07
C ASP A 20 -20.82 -6.31 -9.10
N LYS A 21 -19.63 -6.85 -9.39
CA LYS A 21 -19.34 -8.29 -9.37
C LYS A 21 -18.79 -8.77 -8.02
N GLY A 22 -18.69 -7.89 -7.02
CA GLY A 22 -18.17 -8.19 -5.68
C GLY A 22 -16.64 -8.26 -5.59
N ASN A 23 -15.90 -7.87 -6.64
CA ASN A 23 -14.44 -7.88 -6.65
C ASN A 23 -13.87 -6.56 -6.13
N THR A 24 -12.81 -6.63 -5.34
CA THR A 24 -12.06 -5.46 -4.88
C THR A 24 -11.24 -4.90 -6.05
N CYS A 25 -11.53 -3.68 -6.49
CA CYS A 25 -10.81 -3.05 -7.60
C CYS A 25 -9.62 -2.22 -7.10
N GLN A 26 -8.51 -2.23 -7.84
CA GLN A 26 -7.36 -1.36 -7.59
C GLN A 26 -7.64 0.09 -8.03
N THR A 27 -8.58 0.75 -7.36
CA THR A 27 -8.85 2.18 -7.53
C THR A 27 -7.85 3.01 -6.72
N ILE A 28 -7.61 4.27 -7.12
CA ILE A 28 -6.76 5.19 -6.35
C ILE A 28 -7.30 5.32 -4.91
N SER A 29 -8.61 5.39 -4.74
CA SER A 29 -9.26 5.48 -3.42
C SER A 29 -8.92 4.28 -2.54
N ASN A 30 -9.08 3.06 -3.04
CA ASN A 30 -8.76 1.84 -2.29
C ASN A 30 -7.27 1.76 -1.94
N CYS A 31 -6.39 2.08 -2.89
CA CYS A 31 -4.95 2.12 -2.62
C CYS A 31 -4.62 3.14 -1.52
N MET A 32 -5.21 4.34 -1.57
CA MET A 32 -5.00 5.36 -0.53
C MET A 32 -5.50 4.91 0.85
N THR A 33 -6.66 4.23 0.92
CA THR A 33 -7.16 3.64 2.17
C THR A 33 -6.15 2.67 2.77
N VAL A 34 -5.59 1.78 1.95
CA VAL A 34 -4.55 0.83 2.40
C VAL A 34 -3.29 1.58 2.86
N PHE A 35 -2.77 2.52 2.07
CA PHE A 35 -1.57 3.29 2.44
C PHE A 35 -1.72 4.12 3.73
N GLN A 36 -2.94 4.46 4.13
CA GLN A 36 -3.21 5.26 5.32
C GLN A 36 -3.50 4.43 6.58
N ARG A 37 -4.01 3.22 6.41
CA ARG A 37 -4.49 2.38 7.52
C ARG A 37 -3.62 1.15 7.77
N ASP A 38 -2.99 0.60 6.74
CA ASP A 38 -2.19 -0.61 6.85
C ASP A 38 -0.98 -0.37 7.78
N PRO A 39 -0.75 -1.20 8.80
CA PRO A 39 0.32 -0.99 9.76
C PRO A 39 1.74 -1.05 9.16
N VAL A 40 1.94 -1.71 8.02
CA VAL A 40 3.25 -1.82 7.37
C VAL A 40 3.51 -0.64 6.43
N LEU A 41 2.50 -0.24 5.65
CA LEU A 41 2.61 0.79 4.63
C LEU A 41 2.41 2.20 5.18
N LYS A 42 1.67 2.35 6.28
CA LYS A 42 1.33 3.65 6.87
C LYS A 42 2.58 4.44 7.22
N GLY A 43 2.80 5.53 6.47
CA GLY A 43 3.92 6.43 6.66
C GLY A 43 5.28 5.85 6.28
N ALA A 44 5.32 4.67 5.65
CA ALA A 44 6.55 4.03 5.18
C ALA A 44 7.05 4.62 3.86
N ILE A 45 6.19 5.26 3.06
CA ILE A 45 6.53 5.90 1.78
C ILE A 45 6.37 7.41 1.91
N ARG A 46 7.42 8.18 1.63
CA ARG A 46 7.42 9.64 1.80
C ARG A 46 8.17 10.34 0.68
N LYS A 47 7.72 11.55 0.34
CA LYS A 47 8.49 12.46 -0.51
C LYS A 47 9.62 13.08 0.31
N ASN A 48 10.83 12.99 -0.21
CA ASN A 48 12.00 13.66 0.32
C ASN A 48 12.09 15.05 -0.32
N GLU A 49 11.91 16.10 0.48
CA GLU A 49 11.90 17.48 -0.01
C GLU A 49 13.28 18.01 -0.41
N LEU A 50 14.37 17.42 0.10
CA LEU A 50 15.73 17.83 -0.27
C LEU A 50 16.14 17.27 -1.63
N SER A 51 15.80 16.00 -1.91
CA SER A 51 16.16 15.34 -3.16
C SER A 51 15.06 15.37 -4.22
N GLY A 52 13.83 15.71 -3.83
CA GLY A 52 12.62 15.61 -4.66
C GLY A 52 12.15 14.19 -4.94
N LYS A 53 12.84 13.17 -4.43
CA LYS A 53 12.54 11.74 -4.67
C LYS A 53 11.51 11.20 -3.70
N ILE A 54 10.94 10.05 -4.02
CA ILE A 54 10.16 9.26 -3.07
C ILE A 54 11.12 8.28 -2.39
N ASP A 55 11.15 8.29 -1.07
CA ASP A 55 11.94 7.36 -0.25
C ASP A 55 11.00 6.43 0.53
N ILE A 56 11.46 5.20 0.73
CA ILE A 56 10.88 4.24 1.67
C ILE A 56 11.65 4.35 2.98
N VAL A 57 10.97 4.79 4.04
CA VAL A 57 11.51 5.02 5.38
C VAL A 57 11.08 3.97 6.41
N GLY A 58 10.10 3.14 6.05
CA GLY A 58 9.61 2.03 6.88
C GLY A 58 10.21 0.68 6.47
N ASN A 59 10.13 -0.31 7.37
CA ASN A 59 10.48 -1.68 7.04
C ASN A 59 9.27 -2.37 6.37
N LEU A 60 9.38 -2.62 5.06
CA LEU A 60 8.33 -3.29 4.28
C LEU A 60 8.49 -4.81 4.22
N GLY A 61 9.53 -5.37 4.85
CA GLY A 61 9.75 -6.81 4.99
C GLY A 61 10.59 -7.47 3.88
N TRP A 62 10.93 -6.76 2.81
CA TRP A 62 11.90 -7.22 1.80
C TRP A 62 13.25 -6.51 1.91
N GLN A 63 14.29 -7.14 1.38
CA GLN A 63 15.64 -6.61 1.40
C GLN A 63 15.79 -5.47 0.39
N ARG A 64 16.48 -4.39 0.82
CA ARG A 64 16.67 -3.17 0.03
C ARG A 64 18.11 -2.69 0.13
N THR A 65 18.60 -2.07 -0.93
CA THR A 65 19.97 -1.55 -1.04
C THR A 65 20.03 -0.01 -1.01
N SER A 66 18.89 0.67 -1.08
CA SER A 66 18.76 2.13 -1.12
C SER A 66 17.49 2.58 -0.42
N SER A 67 17.46 3.83 0.07
CA SER A 67 16.25 4.46 0.62
C SER A 67 15.24 4.82 -0.46
N SER A 68 15.71 5.30 -1.62
CA SER A 68 14.83 5.75 -2.70
C SER A 68 14.01 4.61 -3.29
N LEU A 69 12.75 4.92 -3.60
CA LEU A 69 11.80 4.00 -4.24
C LEU A 69 12.37 3.52 -5.59
N THR A 70 12.29 2.22 -5.81
CA THR A 70 12.73 1.55 -7.04
C THR A 70 11.58 0.79 -7.70
N ASP A 71 11.77 0.36 -8.96
CA ASP A 71 10.79 -0.48 -9.65
C ASP A 71 10.55 -1.83 -8.94
N THR A 72 11.58 -2.36 -8.28
CA THR A 72 11.46 -3.55 -7.43
C THR A 72 10.52 -3.29 -6.26
N ASP A 73 10.63 -2.13 -5.61
CA ASP A 73 9.72 -1.75 -4.51
C ASP A 73 8.28 -1.63 -5.02
N VAL A 74 8.07 -1.01 -6.19
CA VAL A 74 6.74 -0.89 -6.81
C VAL A 74 6.13 -2.26 -7.09
N TYR A 75 6.90 -3.20 -7.64
CA TYR A 75 6.44 -4.57 -7.86
C TYR A 75 6.07 -5.29 -6.55
N GLN A 76 6.92 -5.18 -5.52
CA GLN A 76 6.65 -5.79 -4.22
C GLN A 76 5.41 -5.21 -3.55
N ILE A 77 5.20 -3.89 -3.66
CA ILE A 77 3.99 -3.23 -3.17
C ILE A 77 2.75 -3.75 -3.93
N HIS A 78 2.79 -3.85 -5.26
CA HIS A 78 1.68 -4.43 -6.02
C HIS A 78 1.36 -5.85 -5.58
N TRP A 79 2.38 -6.70 -5.44
CA TRP A 79 2.20 -8.07 -4.95
C TRP A 79 1.59 -8.10 -3.54
N TYR A 80 2.05 -7.22 -2.65
CA TYR A 80 1.52 -7.09 -1.30
C TYR A 80 0.04 -6.68 -1.31
N LEU A 81 -0.34 -5.70 -2.13
CA LEU A 81 -1.72 -5.25 -2.27
C LEU A 81 -2.63 -6.34 -2.85
N GLU A 82 -2.17 -7.08 -3.85
CA GLU A 82 -2.91 -8.20 -4.42
C GLU A 82 -3.10 -9.32 -3.39
N LYS A 83 -2.03 -9.70 -2.69
CA LYS A 83 -2.04 -10.82 -1.75
C LYS A 83 -2.89 -10.57 -0.51
N ASN A 84 -2.81 -9.36 0.07
CA ASN A 84 -3.49 -9.05 1.34
C ASN A 84 -4.89 -8.46 1.15
N TYR A 85 -5.10 -7.70 0.06
CA TYR A 85 -6.34 -6.94 -0.15
C TYR A 85 -7.12 -7.36 -1.40
N GLY A 86 -6.55 -8.21 -2.25
CA GLY A 86 -7.18 -8.59 -3.52
C GLY A 86 -7.23 -7.44 -4.53
N LEU A 87 -6.43 -6.39 -4.34
CA LEU A 87 -6.37 -5.23 -5.23
C LEU A 87 -5.60 -5.59 -6.50
N LYS A 88 -6.32 -6.18 -7.46
CA LYS A 88 -5.74 -6.57 -8.75
C LYS A 88 -5.71 -5.41 -9.72
N ASN A 89 -4.58 -5.27 -10.41
CA ASN A 89 -4.46 -4.34 -11.52
C ASN A 89 -5.16 -4.95 -12.75
N ASP A 90 -6.40 -4.58 -13.01
CA ASP A 90 -7.15 -5.00 -14.21
C ASP A 90 -6.49 -4.55 -15.52
N ARG A 91 -5.44 -3.71 -15.47
CA ARG A 91 -4.74 -3.19 -16.65
C ARG A 91 -3.72 -4.16 -17.26
N THR A 92 -3.62 -5.40 -16.75
CA THR A 92 -2.73 -6.45 -17.25
C THR A 92 -3.49 -7.71 -17.72
N LEU A 93 -4.71 -7.53 -18.25
CA LEU A 93 -5.43 -8.55 -19.02
C LEU A 93 -5.55 -8.14 -20.49
#